data_AF-T2JSM0-F1
#
_entry.id   AF-T2JSM0-F1
#
_cell.length_a   1.000
_cell.length_b   1.000
_cell.length_c   1.000
_cell.angle_alpha   90.00
_cell.angle_beta   90.00
_cell.angle_gamma   90.00
#
_symmetry.space_group_name_H-M   'P 1'
#
loop_
_entity.id
_entity.type
_entity.pdbx_description
1 polymer ?
#
loop_
_entity_poly.entity_id
_entity_poly.type
_entity_poly.pdbx_seq_one_letter_code
_entity_poly.pdbx_strand_id
1 'polypeptide(L)'
;MGRAPQDQAELSSHIRLCIESGYEAEIDSYLDSDEYQQKFGDNIVPYYQGAQSQVGSKQVGYNRTLSLYQGYAGVDSAFKGSRLVDEVASNQGGKIVLPSKGGRLGISKDATVKTFKILVKGAKFDAPRRISTTEYIVPGDRMSPQIQRIHRAGGKIVSITEVA
;
A
#
# COMPACT_ATOMS: atom_id res chain seq x y z
N MET A 1 -19.51 4.15 -11.00
CA MET A 1 -19.01 5.53 -11.24
C MET A 1 -17.59 5.64 -11.77
N GLY A 2 -16.70 4.66 -11.59
CA GLY A 2 -15.30 4.80 -12.04
C GLY A 2 -14.48 5.79 -11.20
N ARG A 3 -14.97 6.16 -10.01
CA ARG A 3 -14.29 7.01 -9.04
C ARG A 3 -14.38 6.45 -7.61
N ALA A 4 -13.54 6.95 -6.71
CA ALA A 4 -13.66 6.69 -5.28
C ALA A 4 -14.85 7.49 -4.66
N PRO A 5 -15.34 7.08 -3.47
CA PRO A 5 -16.30 7.86 -2.70
C PRO A 5 -15.74 9.25 -2.33
N GLN A 6 -16.59 10.28 -2.45
CA GLN A 6 -16.25 11.67 -2.16
C GLN A 6 -16.07 11.89 -0.66
N ASP A 7 -16.99 11.36 0.15
CA ASP A 7 -17.00 11.53 1.59
C ASP A 7 -17.80 10.44 2.33
N GLN A 8 -17.83 10.58 3.65
CA GLN A 8 -18.58 9.69 4.53
C GLN A 8 -20.09 9.83 4.38
N ALA A 9 -20.59 10.97 3.89
CA ALA A 9 -22.03 11.16 3.72
C ALA A 9 -22.54 10.28 2.58
N GLU A 10 -21.84 10.27 1.45
CA GLU A 10 -22.11 9.37 0.31
C GLU A 10 -22.04 7.89 0.75
N LEU A 11 -20.99 7.51 1.48
CA LEU A 11 -20.86 6.14 1.96
C LEU A 11 -22.00 5.77 2.93
N SER A 12 -22.36 6.67 3.84
CA SER A 12 -23.44 6.48 4.81
C SER A 12 -24.81 6.35 4.12
N SER A 13 -25.08 7.11 3.06
CA SER A 13 -26.33 6.95 2.30
C SER A 13 -26.43 5.59 1.62
N HIS A 14 -25.35 5.08 1.03
CA HIS A 14 -25.36 3.74 0.41
C HIS A 14 -25.51 2.63 1.45
N ILE A 15 -24.83 2.75 2.60
CA ILE A 15 -24.98 1.79 3.70
C ILE A 15 -26.43 1.76 4.21
N ARG A 16 -27.05 2.93 4.41
CA ARG A 16 -28.46 3.00 4.84
C ARG A 16 -29.38 2.38 3.80
N LEU A 17 -29.21 2.71 2.53
CA LEU A 17 -30.02 2.17 1.45
C LEU A 17 -29.92 0.65 1.36
N CYS A 18 -28.71 0.10 1.49
CA CYS A 18 -28.48 -1.34 1.49
C CYS A 18 -29.18 -2.03 2.68
N ILE A 19 -29.16 -1.40 3.87
CA ILE A 19 -29.83 -1.91 5.07
C ILE A 19 -31.36 -1.84 4.94
N GLU A 20 -31.89 -0.74 4.40
CA GLU A 20 -33.33 -0.46 4.36
C GLU A 20 -34.04 -1.18 3.20
N SER A 21 -33.40 -1.23 2.03
CA SER A 21 -34.00 -1.67 0.77
C SER A 21 -33.33 -2.91 0.16
N GLY A 22 -32.21 -3.36 0.73
CA GLY A 22 -31.47 -4.53 0.27
C GLY A 22 -30.42 -4.22 -0.81
N TYR A 23 -29.75 -5.28 -1.25
CA TYR A 23 -28.60 -5.21 -2.18
C TYR A 23 -28.99 -4.73 -3.59
N GLU A 24 -30.08 -5.25 -4.16
CA GLU A 24 -30.50 -4.87 -5.52
C GLU A 24 -30.79 -3.36 -5.59
N ALA A 25 -31.48 -2.81 -4.60
CA ALA A 25 -31.77 -1.38 -4.51
C ALA A 25 -30.50 -0.53 -4.37
N GLU A 26 -29.46 -1.03 -3.70
CA GLU A 26 -28.16 -0.37 -3.65
C GLU A 26 -27.51 -0.32 -5.03
N ILE A 27 -27.52 -1.43 -5.77
CA ILE A 27 -26.97 -1.49 -7.14
C ILE A 27 -27.74 -0.57 -8.08
N ASP A 28 -29.07 -0.60 -8.04
CA ASP A 28 -29.94 0.27 -8.85
C ASP A 28 -29.67 1.75 -8.55
N SER A 29 -29.41 2.11 -7.29
CA SER A 29 -29.06 3.49 -6.93
C SER A 29 -27.80 4.02 -7.62
N TYR A 30 -26.88 3.13 -8.00
CA TYR A 30 -25.75 3.51 -8.83
C TYR A 30 -26.17 3.65 -10.30
N LEU A 31 -26.87 2.67 -10.85
CA LEU A 31 -27.22 2.66 -12.28
C LEU A 31 -28.18 3.79 -12.67
N ASP A 32 -29.19 4.05 -11.83
CA ASP A 32 -30.22 5.06 -12.07
C ASP A 32 -29.81 6.48 -11.63
N SER A 33 -28.56 6.66 -11.20
CA SER A 33 -28.07 7.97 -10.79
C SER A 33 -27.86 8.90 -11.99
N ASP A 34 -28.19 10.18 -11.80
CA ASP A 34 -27.89 11.22 -12.79
C ASP A 34 -26.40 11.27 -13.16
N GLU A 35 -25.52 10.93 -12.21
CA GLU A 35 -24.09 10.85 -12.44
C GLU A 35 -23.75 9.75 -13.46
N TYR A 36 -24.36 8.57 -13.34
CA TYR A 36 -24.15 7.50 -14.31
C TYR A 36 -24.60 7.93 -15.71
N GLN A 37 -25.81 8.49 -15.80
CA GLN A 37 -26.40 8.87 -17.09
C GLN A 37 -25.61 9.99 -17.77
N GLN A 38 -25.14 10.99 -17.03
CA GLN A 38 -24.34 12.09 -17.59
C GLN A 38 -22.94 11.65 -18.02
N LYS A 39 -22.36 10.62 -17.40
CA LYS A 39 -20.97 10.18 -17.66
C LYS A 39 -20.88 9.09 -18.71
N PHE A 40 -21.79 8.13 -18.67
CA PHE A 40 -21.75 6.93 -19.53
C PHE A 40 -22.95 6.88 -20.47
N GLY A 41 -24.11 7.39 -20.05
CA GLY A 41 -25.34 7.22 -20.80
C GLY A 41 -25.64 5.74 -21.07
N ASP A 42 -26.36 5.46 -22.16
CA ASP A 42 -26.88 4.11 -22.40
C ASP A 42 -25.92 3.21 -23.21
N ASN A 43 -25.02 3.82 -23.99
CA ASN A 43 -24.24 3.12 -25.02
C ASN A 43 -22.72 3.11 -24.78
N ILE A 44 -22.24 3.60 -23.63
CA ILE A 44 -20.82 3.65 -23.31
C ILE A 44 -20.54 2.73 -22.12
N VAL A 45 -19.55 1.85 -22.27
CA VAL A 45 -19.10 0.99 -21.18
C VAL A 45 -18.43 1.86 -20.10
N PRO A 46 -18.80 1.70 -18.82
CA PRO A 46 -18.19 2.44 -17.73
C PRO A 46 -16.66 2.33 -17.72
N TYR A 47 -16.01 3.49 -17.65
CA TYR A 47 -14.55 3.60 -17.62
C TYR A 47 -14.11 4.38 -16.38
N TYR A 48 -12.82 4.28 -16.09
CA TYR A 48 -12.21 4.91 -14.94
C TYR A 48 -12.06 6.43 -15.12
N GLN A 49 -12.51 7.20 -14.14
CA GLN A 49 -12.68 8.66 -14.22
C GLN A 49 -11.65 9.45 -13.38
N GLY A 50 -10.89 8.79 -12.49
CA GLY A 50 -10.05 9.47 -11.51
C GLY A 50 -8.69 9.98 -11.99
N ALA A 51 -8.35 9.82 -13.27
CA ALA A 51 -7.10 10.34 -13.82
C ALA A 51 -7.23 11.81 -14.29
N GLN A 52 -8.43 12.38 -14.28
CA GLN A 52 -8.71 13.74 -14.69
C GLN A 52 -9.35 14.54 -13.56
N SER A 53 -8.95 15.81 -13.43
CA SER A 53 -9.63 16.75 -12.54
C SER A 53 -11.01 17.08 -13.09
N GLN A 54 -12.04 17.03 -12.26
CA GLN A 54 -13.41 17.35 -12.64
C GLN A 54 -13.89 18.60 -11.90
N VAL A 55 -14.63 19.46 -12.61
CA VAL A 55 -15.24 20.66 -12.02
C VAL A 55 -16.25 20.23 -10.95
N GLY A 56 -16.20 20.86 -9.78
CA GLY A 56 -17.09 20.55 -8.65
C GLY A 56 -16.68 19.33 -7.80
N SER A 57 -15.61 18.62 -8.17
CA SER A 57 -15.09 17.49 -7.38
C SER A 57 -13.99 17.91 -6.40
N LYS A 58 -13.93 17.25 -5.25
CA LYS A 58 -12.86 17.48 -4.25
C LYS A 58 -11.52 16.95 -4.78
N GLN A 59 -10.44 17.71 -4.61
CA GLN A 59 -9.08 17.26 -4.97
C GLN A 59 -8.68 15.96 -4.23
N VAL A 60 -9.19 15.77 -3.02
CA VAL A 60 -9.01 14.54 -2.25
C VAL A 60 -9.55 13.32 -2.99
N GLY A 61 -10.67 13.46 -3.71
CA GLY A 61 -11.25 12.41 -4.55
C GLY A 61 -10.30 11.98 -5.66
N TYR A 62 -9.53 12.90 -6.25
CA TYR A 62 -8.51 12.56 -7.26
C TYR A 62 -7.43 11.65 -6.67
N ASN A 63 -6.86 12.01 -5.51
CA ASN A 63 -5.82 11.21 -4.85
C ASN A 63 -6.33 9.81 -4.48
N ARG A 64 -7.53 9.71 -3.90
CA ARG A 64 -8.16 8.42 -3.52
C ARG A 64 -8.48 7.56 -4.72
N THR A 65 -8.97 8.17 -5.79
CA THR A 65 -9.31 7.41 -6.99
C THR A 65 -8.02 6.85 -7.59
N LEU A 66 -6.98 7.70 -7.76
CA LEU A 66 -5.67 7.25 -8.22
C LEU A 66 -5.01 6.20 -7.34
N SER A 67 -5.21 6.25 -6.02
CA SER A 67 -4.68 5.21 -5.13
C SER A 67 -5.37 3.88 -5.38
N LEU A 68 -6.66 3.85 -5.75
CA LEU A 68 -7.34 2.62 -6.17
C LEU A 68 -6.83 2.06 -7.49
N TYR A 69 -6.40 2.92 -8.42
CA TYR A 69 -5.92 2.52 -9.73
C TYR A 69 -4.56 1.81 -9.68
N GLN A 70 -4.53 0.58 -10.19
CA GLN A 70 -3.35 -0.28 -10.18
C GLN A 70 -2.73 -0.49 -11.58
N GLY A 71 -3.19 0.23 -12.59
CA GLY A 71 -2.76 0.04 -13.97
C GLY A 71 -3.38 -1.20 -14.63
N TYR A 72 -2.98 -1.45 -15.88
CA TYR A 72 -3.61 -2.47 -16.73
C TYR A 72 -3.44 -3.92 -16.24
N ALA A 73 -2.39 -4.22 -15.49
CA ALA A 73 -2.12 -5.55 -14.94
C ALA A 73 -2.55 -5.70 -13.47
N GLY A 74 -3.21 -4.68 -12.90
CA GLY A 74 -3.71 -4.72 -11.53
C GLY A 74 -5.00 -5.51 -11.42
N VAL A 75 -5.14 -6.28 -10.33
CA VAL A 75 -6.36 -7.01 -10.02
C VAL A 75 -6.80 -6.67 -8.61
N ASP A 76 -8.10 -6.51 -8.40
CA ASP A 76 -8.65 -6.15 -7.09
C ASP A 76 -8.36 -7.24 -6.03
N SER A 77 -8.41 -8.51 -6.46
CA SER A 77 -8.15 -9.68 -5.62
C SER A 77 -6.74 -9.75 -5.02
N ALA A 78 -5.78 -8.95 -5.52
CA ALA A 78 -4.44 -8.83 -4.94
C ALA A 78 -4.46 -8.15 -3.56
N PHE A 79 -5.50 -7.37 -3.26
CA PHE A 79 -5.68 -6.67 -2.00
C PHE A 79 -6.78 -7.35 -1.20
N LYS A 80 -6.47 -7.80 0.02
CA LYS A 80 -7.43 -8.52 0.89
C LYS A 80 -8.11 -7.63 1.93
N GLY A 81 -7.60 -6.40 2.12
CA GLY A 81 -8.12 -5.44 3.09
C GLY A 81 -8.74 -4.22 2.41
N SER A 82 -9.57 -3.49 3.16
CA SER A 82 -10.11 -2.23 2.69
C SER A 82 -9.02 -1.18 2.56
N ARG A 83 -9.08 -0.39 1.48
CA ARG A 83 -7.96 0.48 1.04
C ARG A 83 -8.13 1.93 1.44
N LEU A 84 -9.37 2.41 1.55
CA LEU A 84 -9.67 3.85 1.71
C LEU A 84 -10.41 4.20 3.00
N VAL A 85 -10.58 3.27 3.96
CA VAL A 85 -11.38 3.52 5.17
C VAL A 85 -10.89 4.75 5.92
N ASP A 86 -9.61 4.79 6.25
CA ASP A 86 -9.03 5.90 7.01
C ASP A 86 -9.02 7.19 6.20
N GLU A 87 -8.78 7.11 4.88
CA GLU A 87 -8.75 8.27 3.99
C GLU A 87 -10.13 8.92 3.85
N VAL A 88 -11.19 8.12 3.74
CA VAL A 88 -12.58 8.59 3.69
C VAL A 88 -13.03 9.11 5.06
N ALA A 89 -12.70 8.39 6.15
CA ALA A 89 -13.04 8.76 7.53
C ALA A 89 -12.36 10.07 8.00
N SER A 90 -11.14 10.34 7.53
CA SER A 90 -10.40 11.56 7.90
C SER A 90 -10.54 12.70 6.88
N ASN A 91 -11.31 12.48 5.82
CA ASN A 91 -11.37 13.34 4.64
C ASN A 91 -9.99 13.72 4.06
N GLN A 92 -9.00 12.83 4.16
CA GLN A 92 -7.63 13.08 3.70
C GLN A 92 -7.39 12.52 2.29
N GLY A 93 -6.56 13.24 1.52
CA GLY A 93 -6.02 12.75 0.25
C GLY A 93 -4.73 11.99 0.54
N GLY A 94 -4.80 10.66 0.59
CA GLY A 94 -3.64 9.82 0.86
C GLY A 94 -2.51 10.00 -0.15
N LYS A 95 -1.34 9.44 0.19
CA LYS A 95 -0.20 9.43 -0.72
C LYS A 95 -0.51 8.54 -1.92
N ILE A 96 -0.45 9.10 -3.12
CA ILE A 96 -0.58 8.33 -4.36
C ILE A 96 0.62 7.38 -4.48
N VAL A 97 0.35 6.08 -4.42
CA VAL A 97 1.34 5.03 -4.70
C VAL A 97 0.99 4.41 -6.03
N LEU A 98 1.74 4.80 -7.08
CA LEU A 98 1.58 4.20 -8.39
C LEU A 98 2.09 2.74 -8.37
N PRO A 99 1.44 1.82 -9.12
CA PRO A 99 1.75 0.39 -9.14
C PRO A 99 3.17 0.08 -9.62
N SER A 100 3.78 0.94 -10.44
CA SER A 100 5.16 0.78 -10.89
C SER A 100 6.04 1.87 -10.32
N LYS A 101 6.81 1.51 -9.29
CA LYS A 101 8.06 2.20 -8.95
C LYS A 101 9.23 1.49 -9.61
N GLY A 102 9.21 1.33 -10.94
CA GLY A 102 10.39 0.98 -11.75
C GLY A 102 11.33 -0.07 -11.15
N GLY A 103 10.79 -1.15 -10.60
CA GLY A 103 11.53 -2.20 -9.90
C GLY A 103 11.16 -3.57 -10.46
N ARG A 104 12.13 -4.49 -10.49
CA ARG A 104 11.92 -5.86 -10.99
C ARG A 104 10.89 -6.56 -10.09
N LEU A 105 9.69 -6.82 -10.61
CA LEU A 105 8.66 -7.61 -9.93
C LEU A 105 9.05 -9.10 -10.03
N GLY A 106 9.72 -9.61 -9.00
CA GLY A 106 10.04 -11.04 -8.87
C GLY A 106 9.10 -11.72 -7.87
N ILE A 107 8.87 -13.03 -8.05
CA ILE A 107 8.08 -13.87 -7.12
C ILE A 107 8.70 -13.89 -5.71
N SER A 108 10.03 -13.73 -5.62
CA SER A 108 10.74 -13.54 -4.36
C SER A 108 10.96 -12.05 -4.10
N LYS A 109 10.89 -11.63 -2.83
CA LYS A 109 11.51 -10.38 -2.38
C LYS A 109 12.93 -10.33 -2.93
N ASP A 110 13.30 -9.22 -3.57
CA ASP A 110 14.64 -9.01 -4.08
C ASP A 110 15.66 -9.25 -2.94
N ALA A 111 16.79 -9.88 -3.23
CA ALA A 111 17.77 -10.25 -2.21
C ALA A 111 18.22 -9.03 -1.37
N THR A 112 18.18 -7.85 -1.99
CA THR A 112 18.38 -6.51 -1.46
C THR A 112 17.42 -6.14 -0.31
N VAL A 113 16.16 -6.60 -0.38
CA VAL A 113 15.07 -6.25 0.55
C VAL A 113 14.99 -7.21 1.73
N LYS A 114 15.56 -8.41 1.61
CA LYS A 114 15.60 -9.40 2.70
C LYS A 114 16.43 -8.88 3.88
N THR A 115 15.96 -9.13 5.10
CA THR A 115 16.69 -8.77 6.31
C THR A 115 17.42 -9.99 6.87
N PHE A 116 18.66 -9.80 7.30
CA PHE A 116 19.49 -10.84 7.87
C PHE A 116 19.88 -10.47 9.30
N LYS A 117 19.79 -11.46 10.19
CA LYS A 117 20.31 -11.38 11.55
C LYS A 117 21.72 -11.97 11.57
N ILE A 118 22.69 -11.15 11.96
CA ILE A 118 24.09 -11.54 12.10
C ILE A 118 24.42 -11.60 13.59
N LEU A 119 24.84 -12.77 14.07
CA LEU A 119 25.34 -12.97 15.43
C LEU A 119 26.86 -12.86 15.43
N VAL A 120 27.39 -11.95 16.24
CA VAL A 120 28.83 -11.65 16.33
C VAL A 120 29.34 -11.92 17.74
N LYS A 121 30.54 -12.49 17.86
CA LYS A 121 31.28 -12.65 19.12
C LYS A 121 32.60 -11.89 19.08
N GLY A 122 33.09 -11.46 20.24
CA GLY A 122 34.45 -10.93 20.36
C GLY A 122 34.66 -9.55 19.73
N ALA A 123 33.59 -8.80 19.49
CA ALA A 123 33.72 -7.37 19.15
C ALA A 123 34.37 -6.63 20.33
N LYS A 124 35.25 -5.67 20.03
CA LYS A 124 35.82 -4.80 21.07
C LYS A 124 34.68 -4.00 21.72
N PHE A 125 34.64 -4.00 23.05
CA PHE A 125 33.64 -3.28 23.84
C PHE A 125 34.30 -2.13 24.58
N ASP A 126 33.69 -0.95 24.49
CA ASP A 126 34.16 0.24 25.21
C ASP A 126 33.85 0.18 26.72
N ALA A 127 32.96 -0.73 27.14
CA ALA A 127 32.56 -0.93 28.53
C ALA A 127 32.27 -2.41 28.86
N PRO A 128 32.35 -2.83 30.14
CA PRO A 128 32.05 -4.19 30.56
C PRO A 128 30.61 -4.59 30.20
N ARG A 129 30.44 -5.73 29.54
CA ARG A 129 29.11 -6.30 29.19
C ARG A 129 28.96 -7.70 29.76
N ARG A 130 27.75 -8.03 30.23
CA ARG A 130 27.39 -9.35 30.75
C ARG A 130 27.34 -10.45 29.66
N ILE A 131 27.22 -10.06 28.40
CA ILE A 131 27.13 -10.98 27.27
C ILE A 131 28.13 -10.53 26.20
N SER A 132 28.90 -11.48 25.68
CA SER A 132 29.96 -11.25 24.69
C SER A 132 29.47 -11.35 23.23
N THR A 133 28.16 -11.57 23.03
CA THR A 133 27.51 -11.66 21.72
C THR A 133 26.74 -10.39 21.39
N THR A 134 26.85 -9.91 20.16
CA THR A 134 26.04 -8.82 19.61
C THR A 134 25.27 -9.29 18.40
N GLU A 135 24.02 -8.83 18.28
CA GLU A 135 23.14 -9.14 17.16
C GLU A 135 22.95 -7.90 16.30
N TYR A 136 23.05 -8.05 14.98
CA TYR A 136 22.78 -7.00 14.01
C TYR A 136 21.67 -7.46 13.06
N ILE A 137 20.65 -6.62 12.88
CA ILE A 137 19.63 -6.80 11.84
C ILE A 137 19.99 -5.87 10.69
N VAL A 138 20.25 -6.45 9.52
CA VAL A 138 20.82 -5.73 8.37
C VAL A 138 20.01 -6.08 7.12
N PRO A 139 19.57 -5.09 6.34
CA PRO A 139 19.00 -5.34 5.03
C PRO A 139 20.07 -5.85 4.05
N GLY A 140 19.65 -6.66 3.07
CA GLY A 140 20.53 -7.33 2.11
C GLY A 140 21.46 -6.38 1.35
N ASP A 141 20.97 -5.18 1.02
CA ASP A 141 21.75 -4.10 0.38
C ASP A 141 22.97 -3.65 1.19
N ARG A 142 22.93 -3.79 2.52
CA ARG A 142 23.96 -3.31 3.45
C ARG A 142 24.77 -4.42 4.10
N MET A 143 24.62 -5.66 3.63
CA MET A 143 25.34 -6.81 4.18
C MET A 143 26.87 -6.66 4.09
N SER A 144 27.39 -6.35 2.91
CA SER A 144 28.85 -6.24 2.70
C SER A 144 29.48 -5.12 3.55
N PRO A 145 28.95 -3.86 3.54
CA PRO A 145 29.44 -2.81 4.43
C PRO A 145 29.41 -3.19 5.92
N GLN A 146 28.36 -3.87 6.37
CA GLN A 146 28.25 -4.26 7.78
C GLN A 146 29.25 -5.36 8.14
N ILE A 147 29.44 -6.36 7.30
CA ILE A 147 30.43 -7.43 7.51
C ILE A 147 31.84 -6.85 7.58
N GLN A 148 32.18 -5.93 6.67
CA GLN A 148 33.46 -5.21 6.72
C GLN A 148 33.63 -4.44 8.02
N ARG A 149 32.58 -3.75 8.49
CA ARG A 149 32.61 -3.04 9.78
C ARG A 149 32.84 -3.99 10.95
N ILE A 150 32.19 -5.16 10.97
CA ILE A 150 32.37 -6.18 12.01
C ILE A 150 33.82 -6.67 12.05
N HIS A 151 34.40 -6.98 10.88
CA HIS A 151 35.79 -7.43 10.80
C HIS A 151 36.77 -6.33 11.23
N ARG A 152 36.56 -5.07 10.83
CA ARG A 152 37.38 -3.93 11.28
C ARG A 152 37.31 -3.73 12.80
N ALA A 153 36.16 -3.98 13.41
CA ALA A 153 35.96 -3.94 14.86
C ALA A 153 36.55 -5.17 15.60
N GLY A 154 37.10 -6.15 14.88
CA GLY A 154 37.66 -7.38 15.43
C GLY A 154 36.63 -8.44 15.82
N GLY A 155 35.35 -8.25 15.45
CA GLY A 155 34.30 -9.21 15.72
C GLY A 155 34.38 -10.44 14.82
N LYS A 156 34.07 -11.62 15.37
CA LYS A 156 33.92 -12.88 14.65
C LYS A 156 32.44 -13.20 14.46
N ILE A 157 32.04 -13.42 13.21
CA ILE A 157 30.66 -13.80 12.87
C ILE A 157 30.45 -15.27 13.23
N VAL A 158 29.38 -15.56 13.96
CA VAL A 158 28.98 -16.91 14.39
C VAL A 158 27.94 -17.48 13.44
N SER A 159 26.91 -16.70 13.11
CA SER A 159 25.82 -17.14 12.22
C SER A 159 25.16 -15.97 11.51
N ILE A 160 24.64 -16.24 10.31
CA ILE A 160 23.81 -15.33 9.53
C ILE A 160 22.52 -16.07 9.19
N THR A 161 21.38 -15.54 9.64
CA THR A 161 20.06 -16.14 9.41
C THR A 161 19.13 -15.13 8.75
N GLU A 162 18.38 -15.54 7.74
CA GLU A 162 17.32 -14.72 7.16
C GLU A 162 16.20 -14.52 8.21
N VAL A 163 15.76 -13.28 8.37
CA VAL A 163 14.62 -12.88 9.21
C VAL A 163 13.51 -12.45 8.26
N ALA A 164 12.33 -13.05 8.41
CA ALA A 164 11.18 -12.91 7.52
C ALA A 164 10.47 -11.54 7.63
#